data_AF-A0A352WT76-F1
#
_entry.id   AF-A0A352WT76-F1
#
_cell.length_a   1.000
_cell.length_b   1.000
_cell.length_c   1.000
_cell.angle_alpha   90.00
_cell.angle_beta   90.00
_cell.angle_gamma   90.00
#
_symmetry.space_group_name_H-M   'P 1'
#
loop_
_entity.id
_entity.type
_entity.pdbx_description
1 polymer ?
#
loop_
_entity_poly.entity_id
_entity_poly.type
_entity_poly.pdbx_seq_one_letter_code
_entity_poly.pdbx_strand_id
1 'polypeptide(L)'
;MNKGQILILSGCAGSGKGTVLSFFREKCDRIFYSVSCTTRFSRPGEQNDVHYHFITREAFQNMIARDEFVEYTEYCGNFYGTPRKPLLHAVENGKIAILEIETEGAIHIMDQFPDHLSVFIVPPDGLTLENRLRKRGTESEEVIAKRMETARNEILIASRYQHILINHEGKAMQVADAILSLCNGVPVNDPDVVVKDKNKFIKHYFNHTIKSKEVKNDDLSLR
;
A
#
# COMPACT_ATOMS: atom_id res chain seq x y z
N MET A 1 3.86 23.07 -19.86
CA MET A 1 3.05 22.01 -19.21
C MET A 1 3.59 21.82 -17.81
N ASN A 2 2.72 21.66 -16.79
CA ASN A 2 3.21 21.33 -15.44
C ASN A 2 3.80 19.92 -15.47
N LYS A 3 5.00 19.76 -14.87
CA LYS A 3 5.65 18.46 -14.67
C LYS A 3 4.67 17.54 -13.92
N GLY A 4 4.62 16.27 -14.32
CA GLY A 4 3.82 15.25 -13.64
C GLY A 4 4.39 14.95 -12.27
N GLN A 5 3.76 14.00 -11.56
CA GLN A 5 4.18 13.62 -10.21
C GLN A 5 4.17 12.10 -10.06
N ILE A 6 5.03 11.60 -9.18
CA ILE A 6 4.99 10.21 -8.75
C ILE A 6 4.08 10.13 -7.52
N LEU A 7 3.02 9.31 -7.59
CA LEU A 7 2.18 8.97 -6.45
C LEU A 7 2.52 7.55 -5.99
N ILE A 8 3.17 7.44 -4.83
CA ILE A 8 3.46 6.17 -4.17
C ILE A 8 2.28 5.84 -3.27
N LEU A 9 1.63 4.70 -3.52
CA LEU A 9 0.49 4.25 -2.74
C LEU A 9 0.74 2.86 -2.16
N SER A 10 0.84 2.81 -0.84
CA SER A 10 0.97 1.57 -0.09
C SER A 10 -0.13 1.46 0.94
N GLY A 11 -0.23 0.30 1.58
CA GLY A 11 -1.18 0.09 2.65
C GLY A 11 -1.11 -1.34 3.14
N CYS A 12 -1.43 -1.57 4.42
CA CYS A 12 -1.40 -2.91 4.98
C CYS A 12 -2.47 -3.82 4.34
N ALA A 13 -2.31 -5.13 4.51
CA ALA A 13 -3.34 -6.08 4.11
C ALA A 13 -4.71 -5.67 4.70
N GLY A 14 -5.81 -5.75 3.93
CA GLY A 14 -7.13 -5.32 4.43
C GLY A 14 -7.35 -3.80 4.52
N SER A 15 -6.40 -2.97 4.09
CA SER A 15 -6.56 -1.51 3.97
C SER A 15 -7.67 -1.06 3.03
N GLY A 16 -8.06 -1.89 2.06
CA GLY A 16 -9.02 -1.52 1.01
C GLY A 16 -8.42 -0.67 -0.11
N LYS A 17 -7.09 -0.63 -0.22
CA LYS A 17 -6.34 0.09 -1.25
C LYS A 17 -6.85 -0.14 -2.68
N GLY A 18 -7.16 -1.39 -3.05
CA GLY A 18 -7.69 -1.70 -4.39
C GLY A 18 -9.03 -1.01 -4.68
N THR A 19 -9.93 -0.95 -3.71
CA THR A 19 -11.22 -0.24 -3.83
C THR A 19 -11.03 1.27 -3.93
N VAL A 20 -10.14 1.84 -3.11
CA VAL A 20 -9.79 3.27 -3.18
C VAL A 20 -9.20 3.62 -4.55
N LEU A 21 -8.30 2.79 -5.08
CA LEU A 21 -7.70 2.98 -6.40
C LEU A 21 -8.73 2.90 -7.53
N SER A 22 -9.73 2.02 -7.44
CA SER A 22 -10.83 1.98 -8.41
C SER A 22 -11.55 3.32 -8.50
N PHE A 23 -11.96 3.89 -7.35
CA PHE A 23 -12.61 5.20 -7.31
C PHE A 23 -11.68 6.33 -7.77
N PHE A 24 -10.40 6.27 -7.42
CA PHE A 24 -9.42 7.26 -7.88
C PHE A 24 -9.28 7.25 -9.41
N ARG A 25 -9.26 6.06 -10.03
CA ARG A 25 -9.19 5.90 -11.48
C ARG A 25 -10.39 6.47 -12.21
N GLU A 26 -11.59 6.33 -11.65
CA GLU A 26 -12.82 6.91 -12.21
C GLU A 26 -12.85 8.43 -12.18
N LYS A 27 -12.08 9.07 -11.30
CA LYS A 27 -12.11 10.52 -11.05
C LYS A 27 -10.99 11.31 -11.73
N CYS A 28 -9.92 10.65 -12.19
CA CYS A 28 -8.74 11.33 -12.68
C CYS A 28 -8.22 10.76 -14.01
N ASP A 29 -8.45 11.48 -15.10
CA ASP A 29 -7.99 11.08 -16.45
C ASP A 29 -6.48 11.33 -16.70
N ARG A 30 -5.81 11.97 -15.74
CA ARG A 30 -4.37 12.29 -15.80
C ARG A 30 -3.49 11.22 -15.19
N ILE A 31 -4.03 10.05 -14.88
CA ILE A 31 -3.25 8.97 -14.27
C ILE A 31 -2.46 8.18 -15.32
N PHE A 32 -1.32 7.68 -14.90
CA PHE A 32 -0.60 6.58 -15.51
C PHE A 32 -0.40 5.53 -14.42
N TYR A 33 -0.94 4.32 -14.60
CA TYR A 33 -0.71 3.25 -13.64
C TYR A 33 0.53 2.47 -14.04
N SER A 34 1.55 2.49 -13.18
CA SER A 34 2.79 1.77 -13.45
C SER A 34 2.59 0.28 -13.23
N VAL A 35 2.61 -0.49 -14.31
CA VAL A 35 2.54 -1.95 -14.26
C VAL A 35 3.93 -2.50 -13.97
N SER A 36 4.09 -3.18 -12.83
CA SER A 36 5.39 -3.75 -12.44
C SER A 36 5.72 -5.00 -13.24
N CYS A 37 7.00 -5.28 -13.45
CA CYS A 37 7.47 -6.57 -13.90
C CYS A 37 7.49 -7.57 -12.74
N THR A 38 7.20 -8.84 -13.01
CA THR A 38 7.43 -9.93 -12.05
C THR A 38 7.90 -11.20 -12.73
N THR A 39 8.70 -12.00 -12.00
CA THR A 39 9.09 -13.36 -12.43
C THR A 39 8.16 -14.46 -11.95
N ARG A 40 7.16 -14.10 -11.14
CA ARG A 40 6.12 -15.03 -10.71
C ARG A 40 5.23 -15.41 -11.89
N PHE A 41 4.74 -16.64 -11.93
CA PHE A 41 3.66 -17.03 -12.86
C PHE A 41 2.35 -16.31 -12.54
N SER A 42 1.62 -15.90 -13.58
CA SER A 42 0.28 -15.31 -13.42
C SER A 42 -0.66 -16.27 -12.68
N ARG A 43 -1.51 -15.71 -11.82
CA ARG A 43 -2.62 -16.43 -11.17
C ARG A 43 -3.83 -16.49 -12.11
N PRO A 44 -4.77 -17.42 -11.90
CA PRO A 44 -6.03 -17.43 -12.63
C PRO A 44 -6.73 -16.06 -12.56
N GLY A 45 -7.04 -15.49 -13.73
CA GLY A 45 -7.68 -14.17 -13.87
C GLY A 45 -6.71 -12.99 -14.03
N GLU A 46 -5.42 -13.16 -13.71
CA GLU A 46 -4.42 -12.12 -13.99
C GLU A 46 -4.08 -12.09 -15.49
N GLN A 47 -3.93 -10.89 -16.03
CA GLN A 47 -3.61 -10.61 -17.43
C GLN A 47 -2.29 -9.85 -17.54
N ASN A 48 -1.45 -10.27 -18.48
CA ASN A 48 -0.19 -9.58 -18.81
C ASN A 48 -0.46 -8.14 -19.26
N ASP A 49 0.44 -7.22 -18.92
CA ASP A 49 0.36 -5.78 -19.20
C ASP A 49 -0.80 -5.03 -18.51
N VAL A 50 -1.66 -5.74 -17.79
CA VAL A 50 -2.75 -5.17 -16.98
C VAL A 50 -2.42 -5.25 -15.50
N HIS A 51 -2.02 -6.43 -15.03
CA HIS A 51 -1.72 -6.68 -13.62
C HIS A 51 -0.22 -6.61 -13.36
N TYR A 52 0.55 -7.29 -14.20
CA TYR A 52 2.01 -7.27 -14.22
C TYR A 52 2.52 -7.50 -15.65
N HIS A 53 3.76 -7.11 -15.91
CA HIS A 53 4.55 -7.69 -16.99
C HIS A 53 5.16 -9.00 -16.47
N PHE A 54 4.57 -10.14 -16.84
CA PHE A 54 5.05 -11.46 -16.44
C PHE A 54 6.22 -11.85 -17.34
N ILE A 55 7.44 -11.78 -16.79
CA ILE A 55 8.67 -12.01 -17.54
C ILE A 55 9.51 -13.13 -16.91
N THR A 56 10.44 -13.71 -17.67
CA THR A 56 11.34 -14.73 -17.11
C THR A 56 12.36 -14.11 -16.15
N ARG A 57 12.94 -14.94 -15.27
CA ARG A 57 14.03 -14.49 -14.37
C ARG A 57 15.23 -13.97 -15.15
N GLU A 58 15.57 -14.60 -16.27
CA GLU A 58 16.62 -14.15 -17.18
C GLU A 58 16.31 -12.77 -17.80
N ALA A 59 15.08 -12.57 -18.29
CA ALA A 59 14.65 -11.27 -18.82
C ALA A 59 14.71 -10.17 -17.74
N PHE A 60 14.27 -10.48 -16.52
CA PHE A 60 14.35 -9.56 -15.39
C PHE A 60 15.80 -9.18 -15.06
N GLN A 61 16.71 -10.16 -15.00
CA GLN A 61 18.13 -9.92 -14.75
C GLN A 61 18.79 -9.10 -15.87
N ASN A 62 18.41 -9.33 -17.13
CA ASN A 62 18.85 -8.51 -18.27
C ASN A 62 18.37 -7.05 -18.15
N MET A 63 17.16 -6.81 -17.67
CA MET A 63 16.65 -5.46 -17.40
C MET A 63 17.41 -4.79 -16.24
N ILE A 64 17.75 -5.52 -15.17
CA ILE A 64 18.63 -5.02 -14.09
C ILE A 64 19.99 -4.58 -14.67
N ALA A 65 20.62 -5.42 -15.49
CA ALA A 65 21.92 -5.13 -16.09
C ALA A 65 21.92 -3.89 -17.00
N ARG A 66 20.75 -3.45 -17.44
CA ARG A 66 20.53 -2.27 -18.29
C ARG A 66 19.99 -1.06 -17.51
N ASP A 67 19.90 -1.12 -16.18
CA ASP A 67 19.33 -0.09 -15.31
C ASP A 67 17.89 0.32 -15.71
N GLU A 68 17.08 -0.67 -16.14
CA GLU A 68 15.72 -0.44 -16.63
C GLU A 68 14.65 -0.40 -15.52
N PHE A 69 15.04 -0.57 -14.25
CA PHE A 69 14.15 -0.50 -13.09
C PHE A 69 14.48 0.70 -12.21
N VAL A 70 13.46 1.40 -11.69
CA VAL A 70 13.66 2.41 -10.62
C VAL A 70 13.82 1.76 -9.26
N GLU A 71 13.18 0.62 -9.04
CA GLU A 71 13.34 -0.23 -7.88
C GLU A 71 13.08 -1.67 -8.29
N TYR A 72 13.68 -2.60 -7.57
CA TYR A 72 13.31 -4.00 -7.64
C TYR A 72 13.60 -4.69 -6.30
N THR A 73 12.85 -5.74 -6.00
CA THR A 73 13.05 -6.59 -4.82
C THR A 73 12.79 -8.05 -5.15
N GLU A 74 13.34 -8.97 -4.36
CA GLU A 74 12.99 -10.38 -4.39
C GLU A 74 12.06 -10.69 -3.21
N TYR A 75 10.84 -11.13 -3.52
CA TYR A 75 9.85 -11.50 -2.52
C TYR A 75 9.35 -12.92 -2.78
N CYS A 76 9.45 -13.77 -1.75
CA CYS A 76 9.09 -15.20 -1.82
C CYS A 76 9.68 -15.91 -3.05
N GLY A 77 10.96 -15.64 -3.37
CA GLY A 77 11.69 -16.26 -4.48
C GLY A 77 11.34 -15.75 -5.88
N ASN A 78 10.52 -14.70 -5.98
CA ASN A 78 10.18 -14.04 -7.24
C ASN A 78 10.64 -12.59 -7.23
N PHE A 79 11.13 -12.09 -8.35
CA PHE A 79 11.45 -10.68 -8.49
C PHE A 79 10.21 -9.87 -8.82
N TYR A 80 10.23 -8.63 -8.34
CA TYR A 80 9.28 -7.57 -8.64
C TYR A 80 10.07 -6.30 -8.92
N GLY A 81 9.67 -5.52 -9.91
CA GLY A 81 10.36 -4.25 -10.19
C GLY A 81 9.55 -3.32 -11.06
N THR A 82 9.76 -2.03 -10.84
CA THR A 82 9.02 -0.95 -11.50
C THR A 82 9.80 -0.45 -12.72
N PRO A 83 9.29 -0.59 -13.96
CA PRO A 83 10.00 -0.16 -15.17
C PRO A 83 10.24 1.36 -15.22
N ARG A 84 11.50 1.77 -15.38
CA ARG A 84 11.94 3.17 -15.31
C ARG A 84 11.39 4.02 -16.45
N LYS A 85 11.58 3.58 -17.70
CA LYS A 85 11.24 4.37 -18.90
C LYS A 85 9.77 4.82 -18.95
N PRO A 86 8.76 3.93 -18.84
CA PRO A 86 7.36 4.35 -18.94
C PRO A 86 6.94 5.23 -17.76
N LEU A 87 7.47 4.98 -16.57
CA LEU A 87 7.23 5.82 -15.40
C LEU A 87 7.71 7.26 -15.61
N LEU A 88 8.98 7.44 -15.98
CA LEU A 88 9.56 8.77 -16.19
C LEU A 88 8.89 9.49 -17.37
N HIS A 89 8.61 8.78 -18.45
CA HIS A 89 7.90 9.34 -19.59
C HIS A 89 6.51 9.86 -19.21
N ALA A 90 5.76 9.13 -18.39
CA ALA A 90 4.46 9.59 -17.92
C ALA A 90 4.57 10.88 -17.09
N VAL A 91 5.55 10.93 -16.19
CA VAL A 91 5.83 12.13 -15.36
C VAL A 91 6.22 13.32 -16.24
N GLU A 92 7.11 13.14 -17.22
CA GLU A 92 7.50 14.19 -18.17
C GLU A 92 6.30 14.76 -18.96
N ASN A 93 5.32 13.91 -19.27
CA ASN A 93 4.09 14.29 -19.97
C ASN A 93 2.98 14.82 -19.03
N GLY A 94 3.30 15.19 -17.80
CA GLY A 94 2.35 15.82 -16.89
C GLY A 94 1.32 14.87 -16.25
N LYS A 95 1.56 13.55 -16.31
CA LYS A 95 0.68 12.55 -15.70
C LYS A 95 1.01 12.32 -14.21
N ILE A 96 0.03 11.81 -13.49
CA ILE A 96 0.19 11.27 -12.13
C ILE A 96 0.55 9.81 -12.28
N ALA A 97 1.83 9.49 -12.10
CA ALA A 97 2.32 8.13 -12.23
C ALA A 97 2.16 7.39 -10.89
N ILE A 98 1.20 6.46 -10.85
CA ILE A 98 0.82 5.72 -9.64
C ILE A 98 1.71 4.48 -9.52
N LEU A 99 2.35 4.34 -8.36
CA LEU A 99 3.10 3.17 -7.93
C LEU A 99 2.36 2.49 -6.78
N GLU A 100 1.67 1.40 -7.08
CA GLU A 100 1.05 0.54 -6.07
C GLU A 100 2.04 -0.56 -5.66
N ILE A 101 2.83 -0.31 -4.61
CA ILE A 101 3.95 -1.18 -4.20
C ILE A 101 3.98 -1.40 -2.68
N GLU A 102 4.67 -2.43 -2.22
CA GLU A 102 4.91 -2.68 -0.79
C GLU A 102 5.81 -1.63 -0.15
N THR A 103 5.83 -1.60 1.19
CA THR A 103 6.51 -0.55 1.96
C THR A 103 8.02 -0.48 1.75
N GLU A 104 8.69 -1.61 1.52
CA GLU A 104 10.13 -1.65 1.28
C GLU A 104 10.51 -1.04 -0.08
N GLY A 105 9.79 -1.40 -1.15
CA GLY A 105 9.96 -0.80 -2.47
C GLY A 105 9.61 0.69 -2.47
N ALA A 106 8.56 1.07 -1.73
CA ALA A 106 8.18 2.46 -1.55
C ALA A 106 9.29 3.32 -0.93
N ILE A 107 9.99 2.83 0.10
CA ILE A 107 11.13 3.55 0.70
C ILE A 107 12.21 3.84 -0.35
N HIS A 108 12.55 2.85 -1.18
CA HIS A 108 13.56 3.03 -2.22
C HIS A 108 13.17 4.10 -3.24
N ILE A 109 11.88 4.18 -3.61
CA ILE A 109 11.39 5.24 -4.51
C ILE A 109 11.36 6.60 -3.80
N MET A 110 10.90 6.66 -2.55
CA MET A 110 10.86 7.90 -1.77
C MET A 110 12.25 8.54 -1.65
N ASP A 111 13.29 7.72 -1.46
CA ASP A 111 14.67 8.18 -1.33
C ASP A 111 15.28 8.62 -2.68
N GLN A 112 14.82 8.05 -3.81
CA GLN A 112 15.28 8.40 -5.16
C GLN A 112 14.56 9.62 -5.77
N PHE A 113 13.30 9.83 -5.43
CA PHE A 113 12.44 10.84 -6.05
C PHE A 113 11.92 11.81 -4.98
N PRO A 114 12.63 12.90 -4.65
CA PRO A 114 12.23 13.80 -3.57
C PRO A 114 10.90 14.54 -3.83
N ASP A 115 10.54 14.75 -5.11
CA ASP A 115 9.28 15.41 -5.53
C ASP A 115 8.07 14.45 -5.57
N HIS A 116 8.11 13.33 -4.82
CA HIS A 116 7.01 12.36 -4.79
C HIS A 116 5.86 12.82 -3.88
N LEU A 117 4.66 12.29 -4.14
CA LEU A 117 3.56 12.21 -3.18
C LEU A 117 3.50 10.78 -2.62
N SER A 118 3.58 10.60 -1.30
CA SER A 118 3.50 9.27 -0.65
C SER A 118 2.31 9.16 0.30
N VAL A 119 1.46 8.16 0.05
CA VAL A 119 0.25 7.89 0.81
C VAL A 119 0.23 6.45 1.30
N PHE A 120 0.00 6.27 2.60
CA PHE A 120 -0.22 4.96 3.22
C PHE A 120 -1.68 4.82 3.67
N ILE A 121 -2.40 3.82 3.14
CA ILE A 121 -3.81 3.57 3.48
C ILE A 121 -3.92 2.52 4.58
N VAL A 122 -4.72 2.81 5.61
CA VAL A 122 -5.01 1.91 6.73
C VAL A 122 -6.50 1.87 7.05
N PRO A 123 -7.03 0.77 7.63
CA PRO A 123 -8.29 0.86 8.36
C PRO A 123 -8.17 1.78 9.59
N PRO A 124 -9.30 2.07 10.29
CA PRO A 124 -9.30 2.97 11.45
C PRO A 124 -8.44 2.48 12.63
N ASP A 125 -8.37 1.16 12.83
CA ASP A 125 -7.66 0.55 13.94
C ASP A 125 -7.30 -0.92 13.67
N GLY A 126 -6.48 -1.49 14.55
CA GLY A 126 -6.04 -2.88 14.48
C GLY A 126 -7.15 -3.92 14.63
N LEU A 127 -8.25 -3.59 15.33
CA LEU A 127 -9.40 -4.49 15.46
C LEU A 127 -10.17 -4.60 14.13
N THR A 128 -10.39 -3.47 13.47
CA THR A 128 -11.01 -3.40 12.15
C THR A 128 -10.16 -4.10 11.10
N LEU A 129 -8.83 -3.92 11.16
CA LEU A 129 -7.89 -4.67 10.33
C LEU A 129 -8.08 -6.19 10.48
N GLU A 130 -8.04 -6.68 11.72
CA GLU A 130 -8.20 -8.11 12.02
C GLU A 130 -9.56 -8.63 11.52
N ASN A 131 -10.64 -7.91 11.80
CA ASN A 131 -11.99 -8.26 11.34
C ASN A 131 -12.05 -8.34 9.80
N ARG A 132 -11.40 -7.44 9.08
CA ARG A 132 -11.35 -7.46 7.61
C ARG A 132 -10.57 -8.65 7.07
N LEU A 133 -9.49 -9.07 7.74
CA LEU A 133 -8.75 -10.28 7.37
C LEU A 133 -9.60 -11.53 7.58
N ARG A 134 -10.25 -11.64 8.75
CA ARG A 134 -11.14 -12.75 9.11
C ARG A 134 -12.35 -12.88 8.17
N LYS A 135 -12.98 -11.75 7.81
CA LYS A 135 -14.18 -11.72 6.93
C LYS A 135 -13.91 -12.29 5.53
N ARG A 136 -12.66 -12.39 5.08
CA ARG A 136 -12.33 -13.05 3.81
C ARG A 136 -12.61 -14.55 3.83
N GLY A 137 -12.68 -15.17 5.02
CA GLY A 137 -13.25 -16.51 5.24
C GLY A 137 -12.46 -17.68 4.64
N THR A 138 -11.27 -17.43 4.07
CA THR A 138 -10.49 -18.43 3.32
C THR A 138 -9.13 -18.75 3.93
N GLU A 139 -8.80 -18.17 5.09
CA GLU A 139 -7.45 -18.19 5.67
C GLU A 139 -7.50 -18.80 7.07
N SER A 140 -6.51 -19.61 7.42
CA SER A 140 -6.39 -20.18 8.77
C SER A 140 -5.97 -19.12 9.80
N GLU A 141 -6.17 -19.41 11.08
CA GLU A 141 -5.75 -18.52 12.17
C GLU A 141 -4.25 -18.20 12.12
N GLU A 142 -3.41 -19.17 11.73
CA GLU A 142 -1.97 -18.98 11.60
C GLU A 142 -1.63 -17.99 10.47
N VAL A 143 -2.35 -18.05 9.35
CA VAL A 143 -2.18 -17.11 8.23
C VAL A 143 -2.62 -15.70 8.64
N ILE A 144 -3.73 -15.59 9.37
CA ILE A 144 -4.24 -14.31 9.87
C ILE A 144 -3.24 -13.71 10.87
N ALA A 145 -2.71 -14.50 11.80
CA ALA A 145 -1.72 -14.04 12.76
C ALA A 145 -0.45 -13.52 12.06
N LYS A 146 0.06 -14.26 11.06
CA LYS A 146 1.22 -13.83 10.26
C LYS A 146 0.94 -12.51 9.53
N ARG A 147 -0.24 -12.35 8.94
CA ARG A 147 -0.63 -11.09 8.28
C ARG A 147 -0.78 -9.92 9.24
N MET A 148 -1.29 -10.16 10.44
CA MET A 148 -1.35 -9.14 11.49
C MET A 148 0.04 -8.70 11.93
N GLU A 149 0.99 -9.64 12.03
CA GLU A 149 2.41 -9.32 12.29
C GLU A 149 3.03 -8.51 11.16
N THR A 150 2.84 -8.91 9.90
CA THR A 150 3.28 -8.12 8.74
C THR A 150 2.71 -6.70 8.78
N ALA A 151 1.41 -6.56 9.02
CA ALA A 151 0.75 -5.26 9.08
C ALA A 151 1.29 -4.37 10.21
N ARG A 152 1.69 -4.94 11.35
CA ARG A 152 2.36 -4.17 12.42
C ARG A 152 3.65 -3.53 11.92
N ASN A 153 4.49 -4.30 11.23
CA ASN A 153 5.75 -3.81 10.69
C ASN A 153 5.52 -2.73 9.62
N GLU A 154 4.58 -2.96 8.70
CA GLU A 154 4.22 -1.98 7.66
C GLU A 154 3.69 -0.66 8.25
N ILE A 155 2.89 -0.72 9.32
CA ILE A 155 2.35 0.47 9.98
C ILE A 155 3.42 1.28 10.71
N LEU A 156 4.46 0.63 11.25
CA LEU A 156 5.63 1.36 11.78
C LEU A 156 6.33 2.14 10.65
N ILE A 157 6.48 1.52 9.49
CA ILE A 157 7.08 2.14 8.30
C ILE A 157 6.21 3.29 7.76
N ALA A 158 4.89 3.26 7.96
CA ALA A 158 3.96 4.31 7.52
C ALA A 158 4.34 5.72 8.02
N SER A 159 5.12 5.83 9.10
CA SER A 159 5.69 7.10 9.58
C SER A 159 6.53 7.83 8.52
N ARG A 160 7.17 7.10 7.59
CA ARG A 160 8.00 7.63 6.48
C ARG A 160 7.18 8.29 5.37
N TYR A 161 5.89 7.97 5.24
CA TYR A 161 5.03 8.50 4.18
C TYR A 161 4.62 9.93 4.51
N GLN A 162 4.41 10.78 3.51
CA GLN A 162 3.92 12.14 3.74
C GLN A 162 2.52 12.12 4.38
N HIS A 163 1.65 11.21 3.96
CA HIS A 163 0.29 11.09 4.47
C HIS A 163 -0.06 9.65 4.88
N ILE A 164 -0.78 9.52 5.99
CA ILE A 164 -1.50 8.28 6.34
C ILE A 164 -2.99 8.58 6.23
N LEU A 165 -3.69 7.81 5.39
CA LEU A 165 -5.12 7.97 5.15
C LEU A 165 -5.92 6.81 5.75
N ILE A 166 -7.00 7.15 6.45
CA ILE A 166 -7.89 6.20 7.09
C ILE A 166 -9.04 5.84 6.15
N ASN A 167 -9.16 4.56 5.84
CA ASN A 167 -10.25 4.01 5.06
C ASN A 167 -11.27 3.34 5.98
N HIS A 168 -12.25 4.12 6.45
CA HIS A 168 -13.43 3.61 7.14
C HIS A 168 -14.31 2.76 6.21
N GLU A 169 -15.16 1.91 6.80
CA GLU A 169 -16.11 1.12 6.00
C GLU A 169 -17.05 2.02 5.19
N GLY A 170 -17.20 1.72 3.91
CA GLY A 170 -18.01 2.53 2.97
C GLY A 170 -17.41 3.90 2.63
N LYS A 171 -16.17 4.21 3.06
CA LYS A 171 -15.55 5.52 2.87
C LYS A 171 -14.41 5.56 1.83
N ALA A 172 -14.26 4.51 1.03
CA ALA A 172 -13.18 4.40 0.05
C ALA A 172 -13.20 5.55 -0.99
N MET A 173 -14.37 6.06 -1.35
CA MET A 173 -14.51 7.21 -2.27
C MET A 173 -13.95 8.49 -1.65
N GLN A 174 -14.20 8.75 -0.36
CA GLN A 174 -13.67 9.91 0.35
C GLN A 174 -12.13 9.85 0.44
N VAL A 175 -11.56 8.66 0.64
CA VAL A 175 -10.11 8.48 0.59
C VAL A 175 -9.56 8.78 -0.80
N ALA A 176 -10.25 8.36 -1.86
CA ALA A 176 -9.86 8.66 -3.24
C ALA A 176 -9.91 10.18 -3.53
N ASP A 177 -10.95 10.87 -3.06
CA ASP A 177 -11.09 12.33 -3.17
C ASP A 177 -9.97 13.06 -2.41
N ALA A 178 -9.57 12.55 -1.25
CA ALA A 178 -8.44 13.08 -0.50
C ALA A 178 -7.12 12.91 -1.27
N ILE A 179 -6.86 11.73 -1.84
CA ILE A 179 -5.67 11.50 -2.68
C ILE A 179 -5.65 12.47 -3.87
N LEU A 180 -6.78 12.67 -4.54
CA LEU A 180 -6.88 13.61 -5.66
C LEU A 180 -6.62 15.06 -5.23
N SER A 181 -7.15 15.46 -4.07
CA SER A 181 -6.89 16.79 -3.50
C SER A 181 -5.40 16.99 -3.22
N LEU A 182 -4.75 16.01 -2.58
CA LEU A 182 -3.31 16.04 -2.31
C LEU A 182 -2.48 16.10 -3.60
N CYS A 183 -2.83 15.29 -4.61
CA CYS A 183 -2.23 15.34 -5.94
C CYS A 183 -2.34 16.72 -6.61
N ASN A 184 -3.39 17.50 -6.29
CA ASN A 184 -3.59 18.85 -6.80
C ASN A 184 -2.97 19.93 -5.89
N GLY A 185 -2.23 19.55 -4.85
CA GLY A 185 -1.65 20.47 -3.88
C GLY A 185 -2.68 21.11 -2.94
N VAL A 186 -3.89 20.56 -2.86
CA VAL A 186 -4.96 21.03 -1.97
C VAL A 186 -4.88 20.27 -0.64
N PRO A 187 -4.61 20.96 0.50
CA PRO A 187 -4.56 20.31 1.79
C PRO A 187 -5.91 19.67 2.16
N VAL A 188 -5.85 18.48 2.75
CA VAL A 188 -7.03 17.76 3.28
C VAL A 188 -6.99 17.80 4.80
N ASN A 189 -8.01 18.41 5.42
CA ASN A 189 -8.06 18.63 6.87
C ASN A 189 -9.10 17.79 7.61
N ASP A 190 -9.71 16.83 6.91
CA ASP A 190 -10.70 15.91 7.47
C ASP A 190 -10.03 14.91 8.43
N PRO A 191 -10.30 14.99 9.75
CA PRO A 191 -9.69 14.09 10.74
C PRO A 191 -10.15 12.64 10.62
N ASP A 192 -11.26 12.37 9.93
CA ASP A 192 -11.76 11.01 9.69
C ASP A 192 -11.07 10.37 8.46
N VAL A 193 -10.31 11.16 7.68
CA VAL A 193 -9.62 10.66 6.48
C VAL A 193 -8.11 10.81 6.61
N VAL A 194 -7.59 11.89 7.20
CA VAL A 194 -6.16 12.17 7.27
C VAL A 194 -5.66 12.15 8.70
N VAL A 195 -4.66 11.32 8.96
CA VAL A 195 -3.98 11.28 10.26
C VAL A 195 -3.13 12.54 10.43
N LYS A 196 -3.48 13.38 11.42
CA LYS A 196 -2.71 14.60 11.75
C LYS A 196 -1.41 14.30 12.49
N ASP A 197 -1.47 13.47 13.53
CA ASP A 197 -0.30 13.05 14.31
C ASP A 197 0.00 11.58 14.04
N LYS A 198 0.89 11.34 13.05
CA LYS A 198 1.27 9.99 12.63
C LYS A 198 1.89 9.17 13.77
N ASN A 199 2.71 9.79 14.61
CA ASN A 199 3.41 9.09 15.69
C ASN A 199 2.43 8.62 16.77
N LYS A 200 1.50 9.51 17.18
CA LYS A 200 0.44 9.14 18.12
C LYS A 200 -0.47 8.07 17.53
N PHE A 201 -0.87 8.21 16.27
CA PHE A 201 -1.71 7.23 15.59
C PHE A 201 -1.06 5.84 15.56
N ILE A 202 0.18 5.74 15.08
CA ILE A 202 0.93 4.47 15.01
C ILE A 202 1.09 3.85 16.40
N LYS A 203 1.42 4.64 17.42
CA LYS A 203 1.59 4.17 18.81
C LYS A 203 0.31 3.53 19.37
N HIS A 204 -0.86 4.03 19.00
CA HIS A 204 -2.14 3.59 19.56
C HIS A 204 -2.90 2.61 18.65
N TYR A 205 -2.46 2.42 17.42
CA TYR A 205 -3.19 1.69 16.39
C TYR A 205 -3.60 0.26 16.80
N PHE A 206 -2.73 -0.43 17.53
CA PHE A 206 -2.96 -1.80 18.01
C PHE A 206 -3.37 -1.91 19.49
N ASN A 207 -3.55 -0.79 20.20
CA ASN A 207 -3.84 -0.82 21.64
C ASN A 207 -5.20 -1.43 21.97
N HIS A 208 -6.15 -1.38 21.03
CA HIS A 208 -7.47 -1.99 21.20
C HIS A 208 -7.48 -3.52 20.98
N THR A 209 -6.38 -4.11 20.50
CA THR A 209 -6.29 -5.53 20.15
C THR A 209 -6.00 -6.45 21.36
N ILE A 210 -5.76 -5.90 22.56
CA ILE A 210 -5.26 -6.68 23.73
C ILE A 210 -6.36 -7.07 24.74
N LYS A 211 -7.61 -6.57 24.64
CA LYS A 211 -8.65 -6.89 25.63
C LYS A 211 -9.30 -8.29 25.53
N SER A 212 -8.85 -9.17 24.63
CA SER A 212 -9.42 -10.52 24.45
C SER A 212 -8.53 -11.67 24.91
N LYS A 213 -7.41 -11.43 25.62
CA LYS A 213 -6.55 -12.48 26.20
C LYS A 213 -6.21 -12.30 27.68
N GLU A 214 -7.14 -11.78 28.48
CA GLU A 214 -7.18 -12.16 29.90
C GLU A 214 -7.98 -13.46 30.00
N VAL A 215 -7.25 -14.57 29.87
CA VAL A 215 -7.70 -15.89 30.28
C VAL A 215 -8.04 -15.80 31.76
N LYS A 216 -9.26 -16.20 32.10
CA LYS A 216 -9.70 -16.51 33.47
C LYS A 216 -8.65 -17.41 34.13
N ASN A 217 -7.79 -16.82 34.97
CA ASN A 217 -7.11 -17.52 36.06
C ASN A 217 -7.88 -17.21 37.34
N ASP A 218 -9.10 -17.72 37.41
CA ASP A 218 -9.86 -17.87 38.65
C ASP A 218 -10.40 -19.30 38.63
N ASP A 219 -9.54 -20.27 38.93
CA ASP A 219 -9.88 -21.39 39.82
C ASP A 219 -8.63 -22.20 40.17
N LEU A 220 -7.86 -21.72 41.14
CA LEU A 220 -6.91 -22.55 41.91
C LEU A 220 -6.80 -21.92 43.31
N SER A 221 -7.89 -22.01 44.07
CA SER A 221 -7.86 -21.86 45.51
C SER A 221 -8.62 -23.01 46.18
N LEU A 222 -7.85 -23.98 46.66
CA LEU A 222 -7.99 -24.58 47.99
C LEU A 222 -9.43 -24.77 48.51
N ARG A 223 -9.94 -26.00 48.42
CA ARG A 223 -10.42 -26.82 49.56
C ARG A 223 -10.92 -28.19 49.09
#